data_AF-A0A1Y4L3W1-F1
#
_entry.id   AF-A0A1Y4L3W1-F1
#
_cell.length_a   1.000
_cell.length_b   1.000
_cell.length_c   1.000
_cell.angle_alpha   90.00
_cell.angle_beta   90.00
_cell.angle_gamma   90.00
#
_symmetry.space_group_name_H-M   'P 1'
#
loop_
_entity.id
_entity.type
_entity.pdbx_description
1 polymer ?
#
loop_
_entity_poly.entity_id
_entity_poly.type
_entity_poly.pdbx_seq_one_letter_code
_entity_poly.pdbx_strand_id
1 'polypeptide(L)'
;MISHNGENYELKYNLKRIEMIEGVTNMPTLADIRRTGGMLSVASLKTYIAYGIKKEGADAFLAPKKGMEVAEALIESNGYANVCGLVMETLERDCPFFFRAD
;
A
#
# COMPACT_ATOMS: atom_id res chain seq x y z
N MET A 1 -11.21 -4.26 2.75
CA MET A 1 -11.19 -4.23 4.23
C MET A 1 -10.14 -5.24 4.68
N ILE A 2 -9.24 -4.85 5.57
CA ILE A 2 -8.19 -5.70 6.15
C ILE A 2 -8.51 -5.89 7.63
N SER A 3 -8.71 -7.12 8.09
CA SER A 3 -8.96 -7.39 9.51
C SER A 3 -7.70 -7.96 10.16
N HIS A 4 -7.22 -7.30 11.22
CA HIS A 4 -6.04 -7.74 11.98
C HIS A 4 -6.21 -7.38 13.47
N ASN A 5 -5.96 -8.35 14.36
CA ASN A 5 -6.12 -8.20 15.82
C ASN A 5 -7.49 -7.65 16.29
N GLY A 6 -8.57 -8.03 15.61
CA GLY A 6 -9.92 -7.55 15.94
C GLY A 6 -10.20 -6.11 15.54
N GLU A 7 -9.26 -5.44 14.86
CA GLU A 7 -9.45 -4.13 14.25
C GLU A 7 -9.61 -4.28 12.73
N ASN A 8 -10.43 -3.41 12.16
CA ASN A 8 -10.56 -3.27 10.72
C ASN A 8 -9.75 -2.06 10.23
N TYR A 9 -9.04 -2.30 9.14
CA TYR A 9 -8.24 -1.32 8.45
C TYR A 9 -8.65 -1.20 6.98
N GLU A 10 -8.35 -0.05 6.41
CA GLU A 10 -8.45 0.19 4.98
C GLU A 10 -7.16 0.80 4.45
N LEU A 11 -6.84 0.48 3.18
CA LEU A 11 -5.80 1.17 2.44
C LEU A 11 -6.41 2.35 1.71
N LYS A 12 -5.71 3.48 1.76
CA LYS A 12 -6.02 4.67 1.01
C LYS A 12 -4.76 5.33 0.49
N TYR A 13 -4.80 5.80 -0.75
CA TYR A 13 -3.73 6.59 -1.33
C TYR A 13 -4.20 7.99 -1.70
N ASN A 14 -3.27 8.94 -1.57
CA ASN A 14 -3.38 10.28 -2.11
C ASN A 14 -1.96 10.74 -2.49
N LEU A 15 -1.84 11.84 -3.22
CA LEU A 15 -0.54 12.33 -3.70
C LEU A 15 0.51 12.43 -2.57
N LYS A 16 0.12 12.97 -1.41
CA LYS A 16 1.03 13.09 -0.26
C LYS A 16 1.51 11.74 0.27
N ARG A 17 0.67 10.70 0.24
CA ARG A 17 1.09 9.33 0.62
C ARG A 17 2.02 8.73 -0.41
N ILE A 18 1.76 8.95 -1.69
CA ILE A 18 2.64 8.53 -2.78
C ILE A 18 4.01 9.18 -2.64
N GLU A 19 4.09 10.50 -2.45
CA GLU A 19 5.37 11.22 -2.23
C GLU A 19 6.16 10.64 -1.05
N MET A 20 5.49 10.32 0.06
CA MET A 20 6.13 9.68 1.21
C MET A 20 6.65 8.28 0.87
N ILE A 21 5.88 7.48 0.14
CA ILE A 21 6.27 6.14 -0.28
C ILE A 21 7.49 6.21 -1.20
N GLU A 22 7.45 7.06 -2.23
CA GLU A 22 8.55 7.25 -3.18
C GLU A 22 9.82 7.74 -2.47
N GLY A 23 9.69 8.61 -1.46
CA GLY A 23 10.80 9.05 -0.63
C GLY A 23 11.46 7.93 0.19
N VAL A 24 10.71 6.91 0.58
CA VAL A 24 11.23 5.75 1.35
C VAL A 24 11.76 4.65 0.43
N THR A 25 11.06 4.37 -0.67
CA THR A 25 11.48 3.36 -1.64
C THR A 25 12.61 3.86 -2.55
N ASN A 26 12.83 5.18 -2.60
CA ASN A 26 13.72 5.86 -3.54
C ASN A 26 13.42 5.45 -5.00
N MET A 27 12.14 5.32 -5.32
CA MET A 27 11.66 4.82 -6.61
C MET A 27 10.29 5.43 -6.94
N PRO A 28 10.09 6.01 -8.14
CA PRO A 28 8.76 6.44 -8.58
C PRO A 28 7.76 5.28 -8.59
N THR A 29 6.53 5.51 -8.13
CA THR A 29 5.51 4.47 -7.98
C THR A 29 5.21 3.78 -9.30
N LEU A 30 4.97 4.55 -10.36
CA LEU A 30 4.68 3.99 -11.68
C LEU A 30 5.85 3.18 -12.26
N ALA A 31 7.09 3.61 -11.99
CA ALA A 31 8.28 2.87 -12.42
C ALA A 31 8.40 1.53 -11.69
N ASP A 32 8.14 1.51 -10.38
CA ASP A 32 8.17 0.28 -9.57
C ASP A 32 7.10 -0.72 -10.04
N ILE A 33 5.89 -0.23 -10.34
CA ILE A 33 4.80 -1.05 -10.89
C ILE A 33 5.18 -1.61 -12.25
N ARG A 34 5.61 -0.77 -13.20
CA ARG A 34 5.88 -1.19 -14.58
C ARG A 34 7.01 -2.20 -14.68
N ARG A 35 8.11 -2.00 -13.93
CA ARG A 35 9.26 -2.91 -13.98
C ARG A 35 8.98 -4.28 -13.37
N THR A 36 8.01 -4.36 -12.45
CA THR A 36 7.66 -5.59 -11.74
C THR A 36 6.37 -6.24 -12.23
N GLY A 37 5.65 -5.60 -13.15
CA GLY A 37 4.29 -6.03 -13.52
C GLY A 37 3.31 -5.99 -12.34
N GLY A 38 3.49 -5.05 -11.41
CA GLY A 38 2.67 -4.91 -10.20
C GLY A 38 3.10 -5.81 -9.02
N MET A 39 4.14 -6.62 -9.18
CA MET A 39 4.68 -7.49 -8.13
C MET A 39 5.77 -6.77 -7.32
N LEU A 40 5.35 -5.87 -6.44
CA LEU A 40 6.24 -5.04 -5.61
C LEU A 40 7.16 -5.90 -4.72
N SER A 41 8.44 -5.52 -4.60
CA SER A 41 9.35 -6.17 -3.65
C SER A 41 8.77 -6.20 -2.23
N VAL A 42 9.11 -7.19 -1.40
CA VAL A 42 8.58 -7.28 -0.02
C VAL A 42 8.80 -5.98 0.78
N ALA A 43 9.96 -5.34 0.60
CA ALA A 43 10.25 -4.05 1.24
C ALA A 43 9.36 -2.92 0.70
N SER A 44 9.19 -2.82 -0.62
CA SER A 44 8.26 -1.89 -1.25
C SER A 44 6.84 -2.16 -0.74
N LEU A 45 6.34 -3.38 -0.85
CA LEU A 45 4.99 -3.77 -0.45
C LEU A 45 4.67 -3.39 0.99
N LYS A 46 5.60 -3.69 1.93
CA LYS A 46 5.47 -3.25 3.32
C LYS A 46 5.38 -1.73 3.46
N THR A 47 6.15 -0.99 2.66
CA THR A 47 6.13 0.48 2.65
C THR A 47 4.80 1.02 2.10
N TYR A 48 4.29 0.50 0.98
CA TYR A 48 3.00 0.90 0.42
C TYR A 48 1.85 0.68 1.41
N ILE A 49 1.87 -0.42 2.16
CA ILE A 49 0.87 -0.67 3.19
C ILE A 49 1.08 0.29 4.37
N ALA A 50 2.31 0.39 4.88
CA ALA A 50 2.60 1.13 6.10
C ALA A 50 2.23 2.63 6.01
N TYR A 51 2.38 3.23 4.83
CA TYR A 51 2.04 4.62 4.59
C TYR A 51 0.61 4.83 4.06
N GLY A 52 -0.04 3.78 3.55
CA GLY A 52 -1.40 3.84 3.02
C GLY A 52 -2.49 3.38 4.00
N ILE A 53 -2.12 2.73 5.11
CA ILE A 53 -3.08 2.09 6.01
C ILE A 53 -3.65 3.04 7.06
N LYS A 54 -4.96 2.95 7.28
CA LYS A 54 -5.70 3.62 8.36
C LYS A 54 -6.76 2.70 8.96
N LYS A 55 -7.19 3.00 10.18
CA LYS A 55 -8.38 2.32 10.74
C LYS A 55 -9.60 2.65 9.87
N GLU A 56 -10.48 1.68 9.73
CA GLU A 56 -11.73 1.88 9.00
C GLU A 56 -12.51 3.07 9.59
N GLY A 57 -12.92 4.01 8.73
CA GLY A 57 -13.63 5.22 9.12
C GLY A 57 -12.78 6.30 9.81
N ALA A 58 -11.50 6.06 10.07
CA ALA A 58 -10.62 7.07 10.66
C ALA A 58 -10.13 8.08 9.61
N ASP A 59 -9.97 9.34 10.01
CA ASP A 59 -9.40 10.39 9.16
C ASP A 59 -7.87 10.31 9.08
N ALA A 60 -7.24 9.77 10.13
CA ALA A 60 -5.79 9.69 10.25
C ALA A 60 -5.26 8.30 9.86
N PHE A 61 -4.09 8.31 9.24
CA PHE A 61 -3.33 7.10 8.92
C PHE A 61 -2.56 6.61 10.14
N LEU A 62 -2.21 5.33 10.14
CA LEU A 62 -1.36 4.79 11.20
C LEU A 62 0.03 5.42 11.17
N ALA A 63 0.71 5.39 12.32
CA ALA A 63 2.13 5.68 12.36
C ALA A 63 2.91 4.63 11.53
N PRO A 64 3.94 5.01 10.74
CA PRO A 64 4.62 4.10 9.84
C PRO A 64 5.12 2.80 10.48
N LYS A 65 5.66 2.88 11.71
CA LYS A 65 6.10 1.70 12.46
C LYS A 65 4.94 0.70 12.68
N LYS A 66 3.77 1.19 13.08
CA LYS A 66 2.60 0.35 13.28
C LYS A 66 2.08 -0.20 11.95
N GLY A 67 2.10 0.63 10.91
CA GLY A 67 1.76 0.20 9.56
C GLY A 67 2.65 -0.93 9.03
N MET A 68 3.95 -0.90 9.33
CA MET A 68 4.89 -1.97 8.97
C MET A 68 4.57 -3.29 9.66
N GLU A 69 4.23 -3.26 10.96
CA GLU A 69 3.80 -4.46 11.71
C GLU A 69 2.56 -5.10 11.07
N VAL A 70 1.57 -4.27 10.71
CA VAL A 70 0.35 -4.76 10.06
C VAL A 70 0.66 -5.29 8.67
N ALA A 71 1.56 -4.65 7.93
CA ALA A 71 1.96 -5.10 6.60
C ALA A 71 2.63 -6.48 6.62
N GLU A 72 3.53 -6.70 7.57
CA GLU A 72 4.21 -7.99 7.76
C GLU A 72 3.21 -9.09 8.08
N ALA A 73 2.33 -8.86 9.07
CA ALA A 73 1.28 -9.81 9.41
C ALA A 73 0.36 -10.12 8.22
N LEU A 74 -0.01 -9.10 7.43
CA LEU A 74 -0.89 -9.27 6.29
C LEU A 74 -0.25 -10.09 5.18
N ILE A 75 1.04 -9.89 4.90
CA ILE A 75 1.78 -10.65 3.89
C ILE A 75 1.88 -12.12 4.31
N GLU A 76 2.17 -12.38 5.58
CA GLU A 76 2.27 -13.74 6.12
C GLU A 76 0.93 -14.46 6.13
N SER A 77 -0.16 -13.78 6.49
CA SER A 77 -1.48 -14.40 6.62
C SER A 77 -2.20 -14.56 5.28
N ASN A 78 -2.08 -13.60 4.38
CA ASN A 78 -2.89 -13.56 3.15
C ASN A 78 -2.10 -13.95 1.91
N GLY A 79 -0.78 -14.07 2.03
CA GLY A 79 0.12 -14.41 0.94
C GLY A 79 0.51 -13.19 0.11
N TYR A 80 1.79 -13.12 -0.23
CA TYR A 80 2.44 -12.03 -0.95
C TYR A 80 1.68 -11.55 -2.20
N ALA A 81 1.25 -12.47 -3.07
CA ALA A 81 0.60 -12.12 -4.33
C ALA A 81 -0.76 -11.43 -4.11
N ASN A 82 -1.55 -11.93 -3.16
CA ASN A 82 -2.85 -11.33 -2.83
C ASN A 82 -2.67 -9.92 -2.26
N VAL A 83 -1.64 -9.72 -1.44
CA VAL A 83 -1.36 -8.41 -0.86
C VAL A 83 -0.82 -7.42 -1.90
N CYS A 84 -0.04 -7.88 -2.88
CA CYS A 84 0.30 -7.06 -4.05
C CYS A 84 -0.98 -6.64 -4.81
N GLY A 85 -1.88 -7.60 -5.10
CA GLY A 85 -3.15 -7.32 -5.75
C GLY A 85 -3.97 -6.27 -5.01
N LEU A 86 -4.08 -6.38 -3.68
CA LEU A 86 -4.79 -5.40 -2.85
C LEU A 86 -4.20 -3.98 -2.95
N VAL A 87 -2.88 -3.85 -2.94
CA VAL A 87 -2.22 -2.54 -3.13
C VAL A 87 -2.49 -2.01 -4.53
N MET A 88 -2.40 -2.85 -5.55
CA MET A 88 -2.66 -2.47 -6.95
C MET A 88 -4.10 -1.99 -7.16
N GLU A 89 -5.10 -2.75 -6.71
CA GLU A 89 -6.51 -2.37 -6.78
C GLU A 89 -6.78 -1.03 -6.07
N THR A 90 -6.14 -0.82 -4.92
CA THR A 90 -6.27 0.43 -4.16
C THR A 90 -5.62 1.60 -4.90
N LEU A 91 -4.45 1.41 -5.50
CA LEU A 91 -3.78 2.44 -6.31
C LEU A 91 -4.60 2.80 -7.55
N GLU A 92 -5.21 1.83 -8.22
CA GLU A 92 -6.09 2.08 -9.37
C GLU A 92 -7.32 2.91 -8.96
N ARG A 93 -7.93 2.58 -7.82
CA ARG A 93 -9.09 3.29 -7.27
C ARG A 93 -8.75 4.73 -6.87
N ASP A 94 -7.67 4.90 -6.12
CA ASP A 94 -7.37 6.17 -5.44
C ASP A 94 -6.46 7.09 -6.24
N CYS A 95 -5.60 6.51 -7.09
CA CYS A 95 -4.64 7.21 -7.93
C CYS A 95 -4.81 6.80 -9.41
N PRO A 96 -6.02 6.93 -9.99
CA PRO A 96 -6.28 6.46 -11.36
C PRO A 96 -5.41 7.17 -12.40
N PHE A 97 -4.84 8.34 -12.09
CA PHE A 97 -3.92 9.06 -12.97
C PHE A 97 -2.64 8.28 -13.31
N PHE A 98 -2.26 7.26 -12.52
CA PHE A 98 -1.15 6.37 -12.88
C PHE A 98 -1.51 5.36 -13.99
N PHE A 99 -2.80 5.09 -14.19
CA PHE A 99 -3.30 3.98 -15.00
C PHE A 99 -4.12 4.43 -16.21
N ARG A 100 -4.37 5.73 -16.35
CA ARG A 100 -4.97 6.28 -17.57
C ARG A 100 -4.00 5.99 -18.73
N ALA A 101 -4.52 5.34 -19.77
CA ALA A 101 -3.86 5.36 -21.07
C ALA A 101 -3.95 6.78 -21.64
N ASP A 102 -2.95 7.18 -22.42
CA ASP A 102 -3.05 8.35 -23.29
C ASP A 102 -4.14 8.14 -24.35
#